data_AF-A0A962XDC6-F1
#
_entry.id   AF-A0A962XDC6-F1
#
_cell.length_a   1.000
_cell.length_b   1.000
_cell.length_c   1.000
_cell.angle_alpha   90.00
_cell.angle_beta   90.00
_cell.angle_gamma   90.00
#
_symmetry.space_group_name_H-M   'P 1'
#
loop_
_entity.id
_entity.type
_entity.pdbx_description
1 polymer ?
#
loop_
_entity_poly.entity_id
_entity_poly.type
_entity_poly.pdbx_seq_one_letter_code
_entity_poly.pdbx_strand_id
1 'polypeptide(L)' 'MAKEKIINFRIDGDLKSKAKKLAEADGRSLSNWITLLIEREVRKARKKN' A
#
# COMPACT_ATOMS: atom_id res chain seq x y z
N MET A 1 6.84 -9.73 -20.10
CA MET A 1 6.66 -9.58 -18.64
C MET A 1 7.32 -8.28 -18.23
N ALA A 2 6.55 -7.22 -17.93
CA ALA A 2 7.14 -5.95 -17.54
C ALA A 2 7.90 -6.17 -16.23
N LYS A 3 9.19 -5.80 -16.20
CA LYS A 3 10.04 -5.89 -15.01
C LYS A 3 9.27 -5.31 -13.82
N GLU A 4 9.10 -6.09 -12.75
CA GLU A 4 8.51 -5.61 -11.50
C GLU A 4 9.24 -4.34 -11.07
N LYS A 5 8.53 -3.21 -11.06
CA LYS A 5 9.08 -1.93 -10.62
C LYS A 5 9.11 -1.96 -9.09
N ILE A 6 10.25 -2.33 -8.52
CA ILE A 6 10.45 -2.33 -7.06
C ILE A 6 10.50 -0.88 -6.58
N ILE A 7 9.65 -0.55 -5.59
CA ILE A 7 9.68 0.75 -4.90
C ILE A 7 10.30 0.53 -3.53
N ASN A 8 11.51 1.05 -3.34
CA ASN A 8 12.17 1.06 -2.04
C ASN A 8 11.95 2.41 -1.37
N PHE A 9 11.30 2.41 -0.20
CA PHE A 9 11.11 3.62 0.60
C PHE A 9 11.41 3.33 2.07
N ARG A 10 11.83 4.37 2.79
CA ARG A 10 12.03 4.31 4.24
C ARG A 10 10.70 4.61 4.92
N ILE A 11 10.40 3.84 5.95
CA ILE A 11 9.21 3.99 6.78
C ILE A 11 9.61 3.76 8.22
N ASP A 12 8.95 4.45 9.14
CA ASP A 12 9.09 4.20 10.57
C ASP A 12 8.75 2.73 10.92
N GLY A 13 9.48 2.17 11.88
CA GLY A 13 9.36 0.75 12.25
C GLY A 13 8.04 0.43 12.96
N ASP A 14 7.54 1.34 13.80
CA ASP A 14 6.25 1.18 14.46
C ASP A 14 5.12 1.31 13.43
N LEU A 15 5.21 2.28 12.53
CA LEU A 15 4.26 2.44 11.44
C LEU A 15 4.20 1.18 10.55
N LYS A 16 5.36 0.62 10.17
CA LYS A 16 5.43 -0.64 9.41
C LYS A 16 4.74 -1.79 10.14
N SER A 17 4.95 -1.88 11.45
CA SER A 17 4.40 -2.95 12.28
C SER A 17 2.87 -2.85 12.39
N LYS A 18 2.35 -1.63 12.60
CA LYS A 18 0.91 -1.35 12.61
C LYS A 18 0.27 -1.63 11.25
N ALA A 19 0.89 -1.15 10.16
CA ALA A 19 0.41 -1.40 8.81
C ALA A 19 0.37 -2.89 8.47
N LYS A 20 1.37 -3.67 8.90
CA LYS A 20 1.40 -5.12 8.70
C LYS A 20 0.22 -5.82 9.38
N LYS A 21 -0.08 -5.47 10.65
CA LYS A 21 -1.23 -6.03 11.37
C LYS A 21 -2.56 -5.72 10.68
N LEU A 22 -2.72 -4.51 10.14
CA LEU A 22 -3.91 -4.13 9.38
C LEU A 22 -4.02 -4.89 8.06
N ALA A 23 -2.90 -5.09 7.36
CA ALA A 23 -2.87 -5.88 6.14
C ALA A 23 -3.24 -7.35 6.40
N GLU A 24 -2.71 -7.94 7.48
CA GLU A 24 -3.02 -9.32 7.90
C GLU A 24 -4.50 -9.48 8.27
N ALA A 25 -5.07 -8.51 8.99
CA ALA A 25 -6.51 -8.50 9.32
C ALA A 25 -7.41 -8.42 8.07
N ASP A 26 -6.92 -7.80 6.98
CA ASP A 26 -7.59 -7.72 5.68
C ASP A 26 -7.27 -8.94 4.77
N GLY A 27 -6.51 -9.92 5.27
CA GLY A 27 -6.10 -11.12 4.52
C GLY A 27 -5.11 -10.84 3.38
N ARG A 28 -4.36 -9.74 3.43
CA ARG A 28 -3.44 -9.29 2.38
C ARG A 28 -2.00 -9.22 2.87
N SER A 29 -1.06 -9.31 1.92
CA SER A 29 0.33 -8.92 2.19
C SER A 29 0.45 -7.40 2.33
N LEU A 30 1.45 -6.94 3.09
CA LEU A 30 1.70 -5.51 3.29
C LEU A 30 1.84 -4.74 1.96
N SER A 31 2.55 -5.31 0.97
CA SER A 31 2.74 -4.68 -0.33
C SER A 31 1.41 -4.53 -1.08
N ASN A 32 0.59 -5.58 -1.15
CA ASN A 32 -0.73 -5.51 -1.81
C ASN A 32 -1.68 -4.55 -1.10
N TRP A 33 -1.61 -4.51 0.24
CA TRP A 33 -2.40 -3.59 1.02
C TRP A 33 -2.03 -2.13 0.74
N ILE A 34 -0.73 -1.81 0.65
CA ILE A 34 -0.25 -0.49 0.28
C ILE A 34 -0.67 -0.13 -1.15
N THR A 35 -0.53 -1.05 -2.11
CA THR A 35 -0.98 -0.83 -3.49
C THR A 35 -2.46 -0.46 -3.55
N LEU A 36 -3.31 -1.20 -2.82
CA LEU A 36 -4.74 -0.90 -2.73
C LEU A 36 -5.02 0.50 -2.17
N LEU A 37 -4.28 0.92 -1.14
CA LEU A 37 -4.43 2.26 -0.57
C LEU A 37 -4.07 3.35 -1.57
N ILE A 38 -2.97 3.17 -2.31
CA ILE A 38 -2.54 4.10 -3.37
C ILE A 38 -3.63 4.17 -4.47
N GLU A 39 -4.12 3.03 -4.94
CA GLU A 39 -5.18 2.98 -5.96
C GLU A 39 -6.47 3.67 -5.51
N ARG A 40 -6.89 3.43 -4.26
CA ARG A 40 -8.06 4.07 -3.66
C ARG A 40 -7.89 5.59 -3.63
N GLU A 41 -6.71 6.07 -3.24
CA GLU A 41 -6.44 7.50 -3.14
C GLU A 41 -6.39 8.16 -4.52
N VAL A 42 -5.72 7.54 -5.49
CA VAL A 42 -5.71 8.00 -6.89
C VAL A 42 -7.13 8.06 -7.48
N ARG A 43 -7.95 7.03 -7.22
CA ARG A 43 -9.35 6.99 -7.69
C ARG A 43 -10.21 8.09 -7.04
N LYS A 44 -10.00 8.39 -5.76
CA LYS A 44 -10.70 9.50 -5.08
C LYS A 44 -10.30 10.84 -5.68
N ALA A 45 -8.99 11.07 -5.89
CA ALA A 45 -8.49 12.29 -6.50
C ALA A 45 -9.04 12.50 -7.92
N ARG A 46 -9.15 11.43 -8.72
CA ARG A 46 -9.76 11.46 -10.06
C ARG A 46 -11.26 11.77 -10.09
N LYS A 47 -11.99 11.49 -9.01
CA LYS A 47 -13.44 11.78 -8.94
C LYS A 47 -13.74 13.21 -8.49
N LYS A 48 -12.75 13.89 -7.90
CA LYS A 48 -12.89 15.24 -7.36
C LYS A 48 -12.48 16.32 -8.38
N ASN A 49 -11.74 15.93 -9.41
CA ASN A 49 -11.59 16.68 -10.68
C ASN A 49 -12.65 16.19 -11.68
#